data_AF-A0A7Y2I0W3-F1
#
_entry.id   AF-A0A7Y2I0W3-F1
#
_cell.length_a   1.000
_cell.length_b   1.000
_cell.length_c   1.000
_cell.angle_alpha   90.00
_cell.angle_beta   90.00
_cell.angle_gamma   90.00
#
_symmetry.space_group_name_H-M   'P 1'
#
loop_
_entity.id
_entity.type
_entity.pdbx_description
1 polymer ?
#
loop_
_entity_poly.entity_id
_entity_poly.type
_entity_poly.pdbx_seq_one_letter_code
_entity_poly.pdbx_strand_id
1 'polypeptide(L)'
;IAEIEKAYKEFWPAVEKAIDNRDRKLNSMKRGDELRSGVLQMVKVYIATKRVISVGDKMAGRHGNKGVIAKILPVEDMPYLPDGTPLQIMLNPLGVPSRMNVGQILETHLGWAGAASGFQAVTPVFEGASEEEINKCLEDAGLPSHGKVQLLDGRTGEAMEQETTVGYIYMLKLHHLVDDKVHARSTGPYSLITQQPLGGKARFGGQRFGEMEVWALEAYGAAYILQELLTVKSDDVEGRTKIYDSMVKGTNTLEAGMPVVFDVLCHEIRGLGMNITLEKQQLEGGSLL
;
A
#
# COMPACT_ATOMS: atom_id res chain seq x y z
N ILE A 1 15.28 68.61 -13.31
CA ILE A 1 16.61 67.93 -13.39
C ILE A 1 16.95 67.28 -12.05
N ALA A 2 16.99 68.01 -10.93
CA ALA A 2 17.29 67.45 -9.61
C ALA A 2 16.34 66.32 -9.15
N GLU A 3 15.04 66.41 -9.43
CA GLU A 3 14.08 65.34 -9.10
C GLU A 3 14.28 64.07 -9.93
N ILE A 4 14.72 64.21 -11.19
CA ILE A 4 15.04 63.08 -12.08
C ILE A 4 16.30 62.36 -11.59
N GLU A 5 17.32 63.10 -11.14
CA GLU A 5 18.53 62.50 -10.56
C GLU A 5 18.26 61.78 -9.24
N LYS A 6 17.35 62.32 -8.42
CA LYS A 6 16.93 61.68 -7.17
C LYS A 6 16.18 60.37 -7.43
N ALA A 7 15.21 60.39 -8.34
CA ALA A 7 14.49 59.20 -8.77
C ALA A 7 15.43 58.16 -9.40
N TYR A 8 16.40 58.60 -10.23
CA TYR A 8 17.41 57.71 -10.79
C TYR A 8 18.23 57.04 -9.69
N LYS A 9 18.79 57.79 -8.73
CA LYS A 9 19.57 57.21 -7.63
C LYS A 9 18.76 56.25 -6.74
N GLU A 10 17.47 56.49 -6.57
CA GLU A 10 16.58 55.68 -5.75
C GLU A 10 16.17 54.37 -6.44
N PHE A 11 15.79 54.42 -7.72
CA PHE A 11 15.25 53.26 -8.45
C PHE A 11 16.29 52.49 -9.26
N TRP A 12 17.41 53.12 -9.66
CA TRP A 12 18.44 52.48 -10.49
C TRP A 12 19.11 51.26 -9.86
N PRO A 13 19.43 51.21 -8.54
CA PRO A 13 20.00 50.01 -7.92
C PRO A 13 19.07 48.79 -8.01
N ALA A 14 17.75 49.01 -7.94
CA ALA A 14 16.77 47.94 -8.11
C ALA A 14 16.72 47.45 -9.58
N VAL A 15 16.84 48.38 -10.53
CA VAL A 15 16.95 48.07 -11.97
C VAL A 15 18.24 47.28 -12.26
N GLU A 16 19.36 47.70 -11.70
CA GLU A 16 20.66 47.05 -11.85
C GLU A 16 20.64 45.62 -11.27
N LYS A 17 20.06 45.44 -10.08
CA LYS A 17 19.85 44.11 -9.49
C LYS A 17 18.93 43.22 -10.34
N ALA A 18 17.93 43.79 -10.99
CA ALA A 18 17.05 43.06 -11.90
C ALA A 18 17.79 42.63 -13.18
N ILE A 19 18.64 43.50 -13.74
CA ILE A 19 19.52 43.20 -14.89
C ILE A 19 20.50 42.08 -14.52
N ASP A 20 21.17 42.17 -13.37
CA ASP A 20 22.09 41.15 -12.88
C ASP A 20 21.41 39.79 -12.71
N ASN A 21 20.21 39.75 -12.13
CA ASN A 21 19.45 38.51 -11.96
C ASN A 21 19.05 37.90 -13.30
N ARG A 22 18.63 38.74 -14.26
CA ARG A 22 18.32 38.31 -15.63
C ARG A 22 19.56 37.69 -16.26
N ASP A 23 20.70 38.37 -16.18
CA ASP A 23 21.93 37.95 -16.84
C ASP A 23 22.49 36.67 -16.20
N ARG A 24 22.41 36.52 -14.87
CA ARG A 24 22.72 35.25 -14.17
C ARG A 24 21.85 34.09 -14.64
N LYS A 25 20.53 34.30 -14.75
CA LYS A 25 19.59 33.25 -15.18
C LYS A 25 19.83 32.85 -16.64
N LEU A 26 20.11 33.84 -17.49
CA LEU A 26 20.41 33.62 -18.90
C LEU A 26 21.74 32.88 -19.09
N ASN A 27 22.77 33.21 -18.31
CA ASN A 27 24.04 32.50 -18.32
C ASN A 27 23.91 31.05 -17.82
N SER A 28 23.07 30.82 -16.81
CA SER A 28 22.76 29.46 -16.34
C SER A 28 22.09 28.61 -17.43
N MET A 29 21.18 29.18 -18.22
CA MET A 29 20.50 28.44 -19.30
C MET A 29 21.42 28.14 -20.49
N LYS A 30 22.39 29.03 -20.78
CA LYS A 30 23.33 28.86 -21.92
C LYS A 30 24.41 27.83 -21.66
N ARG A 31 24.82 27.66 -20.39
CA ARG A 31 25.96 26.81 -20.02
C ARG A 31 25.68 25.31 -20.16
N GLY A 32 24.41 24.92 -20.25
CA GLY A 32 23.98 23.52 -20.30
C GLY A 32 24.05 22.84 -18.94
N ASP A 33 23.41 21.69 -18.81
CA ASP A 33 23.45 20.87 -17.59
C ASP A 33 24.66 19.93 -17.62
N GLU A 34 25.23 19.64 -16.45
CA GLU A 34 26.28 18.62 -16.32
C GLU A 34 25.68 17.22 -16.49
N LEU A 35 26.07 16.55 -17.57
CA LEU A 35 25.67 15.18 -17.86
C LEU A 35 26.76 14.20 -17.42
N ARG A 36 26.35 12.96 -17.10
CA ARG A 36 27.30 11.88 -16.82
C ARG A 36 28.15 11.60 -18.05
N SER A 37 29.41 11.24 -17.85
CA SER A 37 30.30 10.84 -18.94
C SER A 37 29.64 9.76 -19.82
N GLY A 38 29.64 9.97 -21.14
CA GLY A 38 28.98 9.10 -22.12
C GLY A 38 27.52 9.45 -22.44
N VAL A 39 26.87 10.37 -21.71
CA VAL A 39 25.51 10.84 -22.01
C VAL A 39 25.56 12.16 -22.78
N LEU A 40 25.11 12.15 -24.04
CA LEU A 40 25.11 13.34 -24.90
C LEU A 40 23.92 14.27 -24.64
N GLN A 41 22.74 13.70 -24.37
CA GLN A 41 21.51 14.46 -24.11
C GLN A 41 20.61 13.69 -23.13
N MET A 42 19.92 14.41 -22.24
CA MET A 42 18.94 13.85 -21.32
C MET A 42 17.59 14.57 -21.47
N VAL A 43 16.51 13.81 -21.58
CA VAL A 43 15.14 14.34 -21.60
C VAL A 43 14.41 13.85 -20.36
N LYS A 44 13.81 14.76 -19.60
CA LYS A 44 12.98 14.44 -18.43
C LYS A 44 11.53 14.73 -18.75
N VAL A 45 10.68 13.72 -18.70
CA VAL A 45 9.23 13.84 -18.90
C VAL A 45 8.53 13.66 -17.56
N TYR A 46 7.76 14.68 -17.15
CA TYR A 46 6.97 14.63 -15.92
C TYR A 46 5.54 14.21 -16.25
N ILE A 47 5.06 13.16 -15.59
CA ILE A 47 3.69 12.65 -15.75
C ILE A 47 2.97 12.85 -14.42
N ALA A 48 1.82 13.51 -14.45
CA ALA A 48 0.96 13.70 -13.30
C ALA A 48 -0.31 12.86 -13.44
N THR A 49 -0.65 12.10 -12.41
CA THR A 49 -1.85 11.25 -12.38
C THR A 49 -2.64 11.51 -11.11
N LYS A 50 -3.94 11.78 -11.25
CA LYS A 50 -4.85 11.90 -10.11
C LYS A 50 -5.38 10.51 -9.74
N ARG A 51 -5.03 10.02 -8.55
CA ARG A 51 -5.52 8.74 -8.02
C ARG A 51 -6.74 8.97 -7.13
N VAL A 52 -7.85 8.30 -7.45
CA VAL A 52 -9.09 8.32 -6.65
C VAL A 52 -9.02 7.33 -5.50
N ILE A 53 -9.98 7.37 -4.59
CA ILE A 53 -10.11 6.38 -3.51
C ILE A 53 -10.70 5.09 -4.08
N SER A 54 -10.14 3.94 -3.69
CA SER A 54 -10.58 2.63 -4.17
C SER A 54 -10.70 1.62 -3.04
N VAL A 55 -11.43 0.53 -3.29
CA VAL A 55 -11.47 -0.63 -2.39
C VAL A 55 -10.06 -1.19 -2.24
N GLY A 56 -9.64 -1.43 -1.00
CA GLY A 56 -8.27 -1.86 -0.68
C GLY A 56 -7.31 -0.75 -0.26
N ASP A 57 -7.66 0.53 -0.47
CA ASP A 57 -6.86 1.65 0.03
C ASP A 57 -6.87 1.70 1.57
N LYS A 58 -5.74 2.12 2.16
CA LYS A 58 -5.59 2.23 3.61
C LYS A 58 -5.92 3.64 4.10
N MET A 59 -6.81 3.71 5.08
CA MET A 59 -7.24 4.94 5.76
C MET A 59 -6.87 4.89 7.24
N ALA A 60 -6.80 6.04 7.89
CA ALA A 60 -6.60 6.15 9.33
C ALA A 60 -7.35 7.33 9.94
N GLY A 61 -7.85 7.19 11.17
CA GLY A 61 -8.24 8.33 11.99
C GLY A 61 -7.07 8.86 12.82
N ARG A 62 -7.31 9.96 13.55
CA ARG A 62 -6.30 10.59 14.42
C ARG A 62 -5.98 9.78 15.68
N HIS A 63 -6.90 8.91 16.10
CA HIS A 63 -6.81 8.10 17.34
C HIS A 63 -6.20 6.71 17.12
N GLY A 64 -5.32 6.56 16.12
CA GLY A 64 -4.60 5.31 15.83
C GLY A 64 -5.44 4.19 15.20
N ASN A 65 -6.71 4.45 14.89
CA ASN A 65 -7.61 3.54 14.19
C ASN A 65 -7.25 3.50 12.69
N LYS A 66 -6.59 2.43 12.26
CA LYS A 66 -6.23 2.17 10.85
C LYS A 66 -7.19 1.14 10.27
N GLY A 67 -7.59 1.34 9.02
CA GLY A 67 -8.50 0.44 8.32
C GLY A 67 -8.19 0.36 6.83
N VAL A 68 -8.77 -0.64 6.18
CA VAL A 68 -8.77 -0.79 4.72
C VAL A 68 -10.22 -0.64 4.26
N ILE A 69 -10.43 0.04 3.14
CA ILE A 69 -11.78 0.20 2.56
C ILE A 69 -12.25 -1.15 2.03
N ALA A 70 -13.30 -1.70 2.62
CA ALA A 70 -13.86 -2.99 2.23
C ALA A 70 -14.83 -2.88 1.05
N LYS A 71 -15.69 -1.86 1.05
CA LYS A 71 -16.71 -1.64 0.01
C LYS A 71 -17.04 -0.15 -0.08
N ILE A 72 -17.33 0.31 -1.29
CA ILE A 72 -17.93 1.63 -1.57
C ILE A 72 -19.39 1.37 -1.90
N LEU A 73 -20.31 1.91 -1.11
CA LEU A 73 -21.74 1.74 -1.30
C LEU A 73 -22.33 2.94 -2.06
N PRO A 74 -23.38 2.72 -2.86
CA PRO A 74 -24.26 3.80 -3.31
C PRO A 74 -24.88 4.56 -2.12
N VAL A 75 -25.29 5.80 -2.34
CA VAL A 75 -25.79 6.68 -1.26
C VAL A 75 -27.14 6.19 -0.73
N GLU A 76 -27.98 5.65 -1.62
CA GLU A 76 -29.28 5.06 -1.31
C GLU A 76 -29.21 3.83 -0.39
N ASP A 77 -28.06 3.15 -0.39
CA ASP A 77 -27.81 1.94 0.40
C ASP A 77 -27.27 2.26 1.81
N MET A 78 -26.88 3.51 2.06
CA MET A 78 -26.30 3.93 3.33
C MET A 78 -27.40 4.20 4.37
N PRO A 79 -27.19 3.81 5.63
CA PRO A 79 -28.05 4.28 6.71
C PRO A 79 -28.12 5.81 6.75
N TYR A 80 -29.29 6.33 7.09
CA TYR A 80 -29.52 7.77 7.11
C TYR A 80 -30.15 8.21 8.43
N LEU A 81 -29.89 9.47 8.76
CA LEU A 81 -30.47 10.15 9.91
C LEU A 81 -31.96 10.45 9.69
N PRO A 82 -32.75 10.72 10.74
CA PRO A 82 -34.18 11.03 10.61
C PRO A 82 -34.50 12.25 9.71
N ASP A 83 -33.54 13.14 9.50
CA ASP A 83 -33.62 14.28 8.60
C ASP A 83 -33.40 13.91 7.11
N GLY A 84 -33.09 12.64 6.83
CA GLY A 84 -32.78 12.13 5.49
C GLY A 84 -31.30 12.18 5.12
N THR A 85 -30.42 12.68 5.99
CA THR A 85 -28.99 12.79 5.68
C THR A 85 -28.31 11.42 5.73
N PRO A 86 -27.73 10.92 4.62
CA PRO A 86 -27.04 9.62 4.61
C PRO A 86 -25.66 9.71 5.26
N LEU A 87 -25.27 8.63 5.94
CA LEU A 87 -23.92 8.50 6.49
C LEU A 87 -22.87 8.34 5.38
N GLN A 88 -21.63 8.76 5.66
CA GLN A 88 -20.52 8.67 4.71
C GLN A 88 -19.57 7.50 5.01
N ILE A 89 -19.31 7.22 6.28
CA ILE A 89 -18.37 6.17 6.73
C ILE A 89 -19.00 5.42 7.90
N MET A 90 -18.96 4.09 7.84
CA MET A 90 -19.34 3.22 8.96
C MET A 90 -18.08 2.62 9.58
N LEU A 91 -17.92 2.80 10.89
CA LEU A 91 -16.79 2.26 11.66
C LEU A 91 -17.26 1.13 12.57
N ASN A 92 -16.39 0.13 12.78
CA ASN A 92 -16.69 -0.98 13.67
C ASN A 92 -16.46 -0.57 15.15
N PRO A 93 -17.48 -0.64 16.02
CA PRO A 93 -17.36 -0.23 17.42
C PRO A 93 -16.49 -1.18 18.27
N LEU A 94 -16.31 -2.43 17.85
CA LEU A 94 -15.58 -3.45 18.64
C LEU A 94 -14.11 -3.09 18.88
N GLY A 95 -13.54 -2.23 18.03
CA GLY A 95 -12.16 -1.78 18.17
C GLY A 95 -11.94 -0.80 19.32
N VAL A 96 -12.98 -0.12 19.80
CA VAL A 96 -12.84 0.94 20.81
C VAL A 96 -12.55 0.38 22.21
N PRO A 97 -13.34 -0.58 22.75
CA PRO A 97 -13.08 -1.14 24.08
C PRO A 97 -11.76 -1.91 24.13
N SER A 98 -11.42 -2.62 23.04
CA SER A 98 -10.20 -3.42 22.98
C SER A 98 -8.92 -2.57 22.97
N ARG A 99 -8.95 -1.37 22.37
CA ARG A 99 -7.78 -0.49 22.24
C ARG A 99 -7.79 0.70 23.19
N MET A 100 -8.87 0.89 23.94
CA MET A 100 -9.05 1.99 24.91
C MET A 100 -8.86 3.39 24.29
N ASN A 101 -9.18 3.56 23.01
CA ASN A 101 -9.08 4.84 22.30
C ASN A 101 -10.42 5.60 22.28
N VAL A 102 -10.95 5.87 23.47
CA VAL A 102 -12.27 6.52 23.70
C VAL A 102 -12.32 7.94 23.12
N GLY A 103 -11.19 8.61 23.01
CA GLY A 103 -11.10 9.96 22.44
C GLY A 103 -11.72 10.10 21.04
N GLN A 104 -11.78 9.03 20.25
CA GLN A 104 -12.44 9.07 18.94
C GLN A 104 -13.96 9.31 19.05
N ILE A 105 -14.60 8.81 20.11
CA ILE A 105 -16.02 9.02 20.37
C ILE A 105 -16.25 10.48 20.77
N LEU A 106 -15.41 11.00 21.67
CA LEU A 106 -15.45 12.40 22.10
C LEU A 106 -15.21 13.36 20.92
N GLU A 107 -14.25 13.05 20.04
CA GLU A 107 -14.03 13.78 18.79
C GLU A 107 -15.29 13.77 17.91
N THR A 108 -15.93 12.61 17.78
CA THR A 108 -17.13 12.44 16.95
C THR A 108 -18.30 13.29 17.46
N HIS A 109 -18.52 13.30 18.78
CA HIS A 109 -19.56 14.11 19.44
C HIS A 109 -19.29 15.61 19.28
N LEU A 110 -18.08 16.06 19.63
CA LEU A 110 -17.72 17.47 19.54
C LEU A 110 -17.71 17.98 18.09
N GLY A 111 -17.28 17.12 17.14
CA GLY A 111 -17.35 17.40 15.72
C GLY A 111 -18.78 17.54 15.22
N TRP A 112 -19.73 16.80 15.79
CA TRP A 112 -21.15 16.94 15.46
C TRP A 112 -21.74 18.26 15.95
N ALA A 113 -21.48 18.61 17.21
CA ALA A 113 -21.87 19.91 17.77
C ALA A 113 -21.27 21.07 16.97
N GLY A 114 -19.97 20.98 16.62
CA GLY A 114 -19.28 21.99 15.80
C GLY A 114 -19.88 22.16 14.41
N ALA A 115 -20.27 21.06 13.75
CA ALA A 115 -20.89 21.11 12.44
C ALA A 115 -22.31 21.69 12.47
N ALA A 116 -23.10 21.36 13.50
CA ALA A 116 -24.48 21.85 13.64
C ALA A 116 -24.53 23.34 14.03
N SER A 117 -23.67 23.78 14.95
CA SER A 117 -23.62 25.16 15.45
C SER A 117 -22.66 26.08 14.68
N GLY A 118 -21.89 25.54 13.73
CA GLY A 118 -21.01 26.30 12.86
C GLY A 118 -19.74 26.85 13.54
N PHE A 119 -19.22 26.17 14.56
CA PHE A 119 -17.99 26.57 15.25
C PHE A 119 -16.85 25.56 15.05
N GLN A 120 -15.61 26.05 15.17
CA GLN A 120 -14.43 25.21 15.17
C GLN A 120 -13.91 25.01 16.59
N ALA A 121 -13.95 23.77 17.07
CA ALA A 121 -13.40 23.42 18.38
C ALA A 121 -11.87 23.42 18.36
N VAL A 122 -11.26 24.01 19.38
CA VAL A 122 -9.82 23.94 19.64
C VAL A 122 -9.61 23.37 21.04
N THR A 123 -9.20 22.10 21.11
CA THR A 123 -8.93 21.40 22.37
C THR A 123 -7.43 21.20 22.55
N PRO A 124 -6.80 21.84 23.54
CA PRO A 124 -5.41 21.57 23.93
C PRO A 124 -5.17 20.08 24.26
N VAL A 125 -3.94 19.62 24.10
CA VAL A 125 -3.58 18.19 24.26
C VAL A 125 -3.74 17.68 25.70
N PHE A 126 -3.42 18.51 26.69
CA PHE A 126 -3.44 18.14 28.11
C PHE A 126 -4.53 18.84 28.93
N GLU A 127 -5.25 19.79 28.32
CA GLU A 127 -6.35 20.54 28.92
C GLU A 127 -7.50 20.55 27.91
N GLY A 128 -8.02 19.35 27.64
CA GLY A 128 -9.09 19.13 26.66
C GLY A 128 -10.46 19.46 27.24
N ALA A 129 -11.46 19.51 26.36
CA ALA A 129 -12.86 19.66 26.76
C ALA A 129 -13.29 18.48 27.65
N SER A 130 -13.95 18.78 28.76
CA SER A 130 -14.61 17.81 29.61
C SER A 130 -15.85 17.22 28.93
N GLU A 131 -16.29 16.04 29.38
CA GLU A 131 -17.50 15.40 28.84
C GLU A 131 -18.75 16.27 29.04
N GLU A 132 -18.85 16.95 30.19
CA GLU A 132 -19.94 17.87 30.51
C GLU A 132 -20.00 19.05 29.52
N GLU A 133 -18.85 19.63 29.16
CA GLU A 133 -18.77 20.69 28.16
C GLU A 133 -19.19 20.21 26.77
N ILE A 134 -18.77 18.99 26.38
CA ILE A 134 -19.15 18.40 25.08
C ILE A 134 -20.66 18.14 25.03
N ASN A 135 -21.22 17.56 26.09
CA ASN A 135 -22.65 17.28 26.18
C ASN A 135 -23.47 18.58 26.13
N LYS A 136 -23.00 19.63 26.82
CA LYS A 136 -23.61 20.96 26.75
C LYS A 136 -23.54 21.56 25.33
N CYS A 137 -22.41 21.39 24.64
CA CYS A 137 -22.30 21.84 23.24
C CYS A 137 -23.29 21.11 22.31
N LEU A 138 -23.54 19.82 22.55
CA LEU A 138 -24.56 19.05 21.82
C LEU A 138 -25.97 19.58 22.10
N GLU A 139 -26.30 19.83 23.36
CA GLU A 139 -27.60 20.40 23.76
C GLU A 139 -27.82 21.79 23.18
N ASP A 140 -26.80 22.67 23.25
CA ASP A 140 -26.83 24.02 22.67
C ASP A 140 -27.00 23.98 21.14
N ALA A 141 -26.57 22.89 20.49
CA ALA A 141 -26.74 22.63 19.07
C ALA A 141 -28.09 21.98 18.71
N GLY A 142 -28.95 21.68 19.70
CA GLY A 142 -30.23 20.98 19.50
C GLY A 142 -30.07 19.48 19.19
N LEU A 143 -28.93 18.88 19.53
CA LEU A 143 -28.62 17.46 19.35
C LEU A 143 -28.80 16.69 20.67
N PRO A 144 -28.97 15.35 20.62
CA PRO A 144 -29.04 14.54 21.84
C PRO A 144 -27.73 14.64 22.66
N SER A 145 -27.85 14.87 23.97
CA SER A 145 -26.70 15.07 24.85
C SER A 145 -25.76 13.86 24.93
N HIS A 146 -26.29 12.65 24.74
CA HIS A 146 -25.50 11.41 24.70
C HIS A 146 -24.88 11.10 23.33
N GLY A 147 -25.10 11.94 22.32
CA GLY A 147 -24.49 11.81 20.99
C GLY A 147 -24.94 10.60 20.17
N LYS A 148 -26.07 9.97 20.53
CA LYS A 148 -26.64 8.84 19.77
C LYS A 148 -27.98 9.20 19.16
N VAL A 149 -28.25 8.64 17.99
CA VAL A 149 -29.51 8.77 17.26
C VAL A 149 -29.91 7.41 16.68
N GLN A 150 -31.22 7.18 16.62
CA GLN A 150 -31.79 6.04 15.92
C GLN A 150 -31.71 6.27 14.40
N LEU A 151 -30.95 5.42 13.72
CA LEU A 151 -30.80 5.45 12.27
C LEU A 151 -31.89 4.64 11.58
N LEU A 152 -32.14 4.96 10.31
CA LEU A 152 -32.97 4.19 9.40
C LEU A 152 -32.07 3.42 8.43
N ASP A 153 -32.40 2.17 8.14
CA ASP A 153 -31.69 1.37 7.14
C ASP A 153 -32.02 1.90 5.73
N GLY A 154 -30.99 2.26 4.95
CA GLY A 154 -31.14 2.72 3.56
C GLY A 154 -31.83 1.73 2.63
N ARG A 155 -31.71 0.43 2.91
CA ARG A 155 -32.24 -0.63 2.04
C ARG A 155 -33.70 -0.98 2.30
N THR A 156 -34.10 -1.02 3.57
CA THR A 156 -35.43 -1.45 3.99
C THR A 156 -36.31 -0.27 4.41
N GLY A 157 -35.70 0.84 4.84
CA GLY A 157 -36.39 1.97 5.46
C GLY A 157 -36.81 1.72 6.92
N GLU A 158 -36.46 0.58 7.50
CA GLU A 158 -36.80 0.24 8.88
C GLU A 158 -35.84 0.92 9.87
N ALA A 159 -36.37 1.30 11.03
CA ALA A 159 -35.56 1.88 12.10
C ALA A 159 -34.69 0.80 12.76
N MET A 160 -33.43 1.12 13.01
CA MET A 160 -32.53 0.23 13.73
C MET A 160 -32.98 0.04 15.17
N GLU A 161 -32.75 -1.15 15.73
CA GLU A 161 -33.20 -1.50 17.10
C GLU A 161 -32.48 -0.66 18.18
N GLN A 162 -31.20 -0.36 17.98
CA GLN A 162 -30.38 0.40 18.93
C GLN A 162 -29.98 1.75 18.36
N GLU A 163 -29.93 2.76 19.24
CA GLU A 163 -29.34 4.04 18.90
C GLU A 163 -27.84 3.91 18.68
N THR A 164 -27.35 4.57 17.64
CA THR A 164 -25.94 4.52 17.25
C THR A 164 -25.29 5.88 17.46
N THR A 165 -24.02 5.89 17.81
CA THR A 165 -23.23 7.12 17.86
C THR A 165 -23.00 7.64 16.45
N VAL A 166 -23.45 8.86 16.19
CA VAL A 166 -23.27 9.56 14.91
C VAL A 166 -22.48 10.84 15.19
N GLY A 167 -21.75 11.32 14.18
CA GLY A 167 -21.07 12.61 14.26
C GLY A 167 -19.97 12.73 13.22
N TYR A 168 -19.10 13.73 13.41
CA TYR A 168 -18.02 14.03 12.48
C TYR A 168 -16.67 13.69 13.10
N ILE A 169 -15.92 12.84 12.40
CA ILE A 169 -14.56 12.45 12.78
C ILE A 169 -13.57 12.80 11.66
N TYR A 170 -12.36 13.21 12.02
CA TYR A 170 -11.34 13.55 11.04
C TYR A 170 -10.60 12.31 10.53
N MET A 171 -10.83 11.97 9.25
CA MET A 171 -10.23 10.82 8.58
C MET A 171 -9.13 11.23 7.60
N LEU A 172 -8.04 10.46 7.62
CA LEU A 172 -6.83 10.64 6.80
C LEU A 172 -6.69 9.50 5.79
N LYS A 173 -6.28 9.84 4.56
CA LYS A 173 -5.84 8.87 3.56
C LYS A 173 -4.34 8.61 3.73
N LEU A 174 -3.95 7.35 3.86
CA LEU A 174 -2.54 6.98 3.92
C LEU A 174 -1.97 6.75 2.52
N HIS A 175 -0.64 6.90 2.37
CA HIS A 175 0.08 6.62 1.13
C HIS A 175 0.09 5.12 0.75
N HIS A 176 -0.50 4.24 1.56
CA HIS A 176 -0.54 2.80 1.29
C HIS A 176 -1.69 2.44 0.35
N LEU A 177 -1.50 2.74 -0.93
CA LEU A 177 -2.48 2.48 -1.98
C LEU A 177 -2.48 1.01 -2.41
N VAL A 178 -3.64 0.53 -2.86
CA VAL A 178 -3.80 -0.85 -3.32
C VAL A 178 -3.05 -1.11 -4.63
N ASP A 179 -3.12 -0.17 -5.58
CA ASP A 179 -2.51 -0.28 -6.91
C ASP A 179 -0.99 -0.51 -6.85
N ASP A 180 -0.34 0.06 -5.83
CA ASP A 180 1.10 -0.09 -5.65
C ASP A 180 1.46 -1.49 -5.09
N LYS A 181 0.51 -2.18 -4.44
CA LYS A 181 0.72 -3.51 -3.83
C LYS A 181 0.33 -4.66 -4.74
N VAL A 182 -0.69 -4.51 -5.59
CA VAL A 182 -1.12 -5.57 -6.50
C VAL A 182 -0.02 -5.84 -7.52
N HIS A 183 0.41 -7.10 -7.58
CA HIS A 183 1.40 -7.61 -8.52
C HIS A 183 1.19 -9.10 -8.74
N ALA A 184 1.18 -9.52 -9.99
CA ALA A 184 1.06 -10.92 -10.39
C ALA A 184 2.08 -11.21 -11.49
N ARG A 185 2.47 -12.49 -11.57
CA ARG A 185 3.48 -12.96 -12.53
C ARG A 185 3.11 -14.37 -13.00
N SER A 186 3.27 -14.61 -14.29
CA SER A 186 3.34 -15.95 -14.89
C SER A 186 4.79 -16.33 -15.16
N THR A 187 5.42 -15.70 -16.15
CA THR A 187 6.84 -15.87 -16.50
C THR A 187 7.57 -14.52 -16.42
N GLY A 188 8.90 -14.52 -16.42
CA GLY A 188 9.68 -13.28 -16.48
C GLY A 188 11.18 -13.50 -16.35
N PRO A 189 11.97 -12.47 -15.98
CA PRO A 189 13.42 -12.60 -15.87
C PRO A 189 13.87 -13.50 -14.71
N TYR A 190 14.97 -14.21 -14.94
CA TYR A 190 15.62 -15.14 -14.02
C TYR A 190 17.04 -14.67 -13.67
N SER A 191 17.55 -15.13 -12.53
CA SER A 191 18.94 -14.94 -12.12
C SER A 191 19.88 -15.73 -13.03
N LEU A 192 21.00 -15.13 -13.43
CA LEU A 192 22.00 -15.81 -14.26
C LEU A 192 22.71 -16.96 -13.51
N ILE A 193 22.86 -16.83 -12.20
CA ILE A 193 23.60 -17.79 -11.37
C ILE A 193 22.69 -18.97 -11.00
N THR A 194 21.58 -18.68 -10.34
CA THR A 194 20.71 -19.70 -9.74
C THR A 194 19.55 -20.13 -10.65
N GLN A 195 19.33 -19.46 -11.78
CA GLN A 195 18.17 -19.66 -12.66
C GLN A 195 16.80 -19.47 -11.99
N GLN A 196 16.77 -18.95 -10.76
CA GLN A 196 15.55 -18.65 -10.02
C GLN A 196 14.90 -17.34 -10.48
N PRO A 197 13.57 -17.20 -10.35
CA PRO A 197 12.88 -15.96 -10.69
C PRO A 197 13.39 -14.78 -9.83
N LEU A 198 13.61 -13.62 -10.44
CA LEU A 198 14.02 -12.42 -9.68
C LEU A 198 12.94 -11.99 -8.66
N GLY A 199 13.35 -11.30 -7.59
CA GLY A 199 12.45 -10.74 -6.59
C GLY A 199 12.01 -9.29 -6.88
N GLY A 200 10.83 -8.93 -6.38
CA GLY A 200 10.33 -7.55 -6.33
C GLY A 200 9.53 -7.09 -7.56
N LYS A 201 8.48 -6.29 -7.31
CA LYS A 201 7.54 -5.78 -8.34
C LYS A 201 8.24 -5.07 -9.50
N ALA A 202 9.25 -4.24 -9.20
CA ALA A 202 9.95 -3.42 -10.20
C ALA A 202 10.68 -4.25 -11.28
N ARG A 203 11.01 -5.51 -10.99
CA ARG A 203 11.71 -6.42 -11.91
C ARG A 203 10.78 -7.51 -12.45
N PHE A 204 9.46 -7.29 -12.37
CA PHE A 204 8.45 -8.33 -12.60
C PHE A 204 8.74 -9.58 -11.79
N GLY A 205 9.18 -9.43 -10.54
CA GLY A 205 9.66 -10.53 -9.71
C GLY A 205 8.58 -11.48 -9.22
N GLY A 206 9.00 -12.68 -8.81
CA GLY A 206 8.15 -13.71 -8.21
C GLY A 206 8.02 -13.50 -6.70
N GLN A 207 7.04 -14.16 -6.10
CA GLN A 207 6.94 -14.22 -4.64
C GLN A 207 7.87 -15.30 -4.10
N ARG A 208 8.47 -15.04 -2.95
CA ARG A 208 9.30 -16.03 -2.26
C ARG A 208 8.39 -17.07 -1.62
N PHE A 209 8.55 -18.32 -2.04
CA PHE A 209 8.05 -19.47 -1.29
C PHE A 209 9.11 -19.82 -0.25
N GLY A 210 8.81 -19.59 1.03
CA GLY A 210 9.77 -19.70 2.12
C GLY A 210 9.80 -21.08 2.76
N GLU A 211 10.70 -21.23 3.72
CA GLU A 211 10.93 -22.47 4.45
C GLU A 211 9.71 -22.89 5.29
N MET A 212 9.04 -21.93 5.93
CA MET A 212 7.84 -22.21 6.72
C MET A 212 6.68 -22.68 5.84
N GLU A 213 6.56 -22.18 4.61
CA GLU A 213 5.56 -22.66 3.66
C GLU A 213 5.87 -24.07 3.14
N VAL A 214 7.15 -24.43 2.99
CA VAL A 214 7.59 -25.81 2.68
C VAL A 214 7.16 -26.76 3.80
N TRP A 215 7.48 -26.44 5.05
CA TRP A 215 7.08 -27.27 6.21
C TRP A 215 5.57 -27.46 6.31
N ALA A 216 4.80 -26.41 5.98
CA ALA A 216 3.35 -26.52 5.96
C ALA A 216 2.89 -27.57 4.92
N LEU A 217 3.43 -27.54 3.69
CA LEU A 217 3.08 -28.53 2.66
C LEU A 217 3.55 -29.95 2.99
N GLU A 218 4.72 -30.08 3.62
CA GLU A 218 5.22 -31.38 4.11
C GLU A 218 4.30 -31.96 5.19
N ALA A 219 3.82 -31.13 6.13
CA ALA A 219 2.86 -31.54 7.15
C ALA A 219 1.51 -32.01 6.55
N TYR A 220 1.09 -31.43 5.43
CA TYR A 220 -0.07 -31.91 4.67
C TYR A 220 0.22 -33.18 3.85
N GLY A 221 1.47 -33.61 3.72
CA GLY A 221 1.87 -34.73 2.86
C GLY A 221 1.75 -34.42 1.35
N ALA A 222 1.80 -33.14 0.97
CA ALA A 222 1.56 -32.69 -0.40
C ALA A 222 2.81 -32.79 -1.30
N ALA A 223 3.38 -34.00 -1.41
CA ALA A 223 4.67 -34.25 -2.07
C ALA A 223 4.71 -33.78 -3.54
N TYR A 224 3.66 -34.05 -4.33
CA TYR A 224 3.61 -33.66 -5.75
C TYR A 224 3.57 -32.13 -5.94
N ILE A 225 2.81 -31.42 -5.09
CA ILE A 225 2.72 -29.95 -5.13
C ILE A 225 4.07 -29.35 -4.76
N LEU A 226 4.72 -29.89 -3.73
CA LEU A 226 6.01 -29.43 -3.28
C LEU A 226 7.09 -29.67 -4.36
N GLN A 227 7.10 -30.85 -4.99
CA GLN A 227 8.00 -31.16 -6.09
C GLN A 227 7.83 -30.17 -7.25
N GLU A 228 6.59 -29.89 -7.67
CA GLU A 228 6.29 -28.93 -8.74
C GLU A 228 6.79 -27.51 -8.40
N LEU A 229 6.53 -27.04 -7.17
CA LEU A 229 6.92 -25.71 -6.71
C LEU A 229 8.44 -25.52 -6.65
N LEU A 230 9.17 -26.52 -6.14
CA LEU A 230 10.61 -26.43 -5.92
C LEU A 230 11.45 -26.68 -7.18
N THR A 231 10.92 -27.41 -8.18
CA THR A 231 11.66 -27.76 -9.40
C THR A 231 11.13 -26.96 -10.60
N VAL A 232 10.06 -27.46 -11.21
CA VAL A 232 9.51 -27.03 -12.49
C VAL A 232 8.95 -25.60 -12.47
N LYS A 233 8.58 -25.04 -11.31
CA LYS A 233 8.17 -23.62 -11.20
C LYS A 233 9.31 -22.67 -10.83
N SER A 234 10.48 -23.18 -10.48
CA SER A 234 11.60 -22.40 -9.95
C SER A 234 12.79 -22.40 -10.91
N ASP A 235 13.72 -23.33 -10.73
CA ASP A 235 15.08 -23.31 -11.31
C ASP A 235 15.39 -24.49 -12.24
N ASP A 236 14.44 -25.40 -12.47
CA ASP A 236 14.55 -26.40 -13.54
C ASP A 236 14.28 -25.74 -14.91
N VAL A 237 15.36 -25.41 -15.63
CA VAL A 237 15.30 -24.69 -16.92
C VAL A 237 14.57 -25.50 -17.99
N GLU A 238 14.84 -26.81 -18.07
CA GLU A 238 14.22 -27.69 -19.05
C GLU A 238 12.77 -28.00 -18.66
N GLY A 239 12.54 -28.35 -17.38
CA GLY A 239 11.23 -28.65 -16.84
C GLY A 239 10.23 -27.51 -17.03
N ARG A 240 10.65 -26.25 -16.82
CA ARG A 240 9.83 -25.06 -17.07
C ARG A 240 9.34 -24.94 -18.51
N THR A 241 10.21 -25.24 -19.46
CA THR A 241 9.88 -25.12 -20.89
C THR A 241 8.93 -26.25 -21.30
N LYS A 242 9.21 -27.47 -20.83
CA LYS A 242 8.36 -28.64 -21.07
C LYS A 242 6.97 -28.48 -20.48
N ILE A 243 6.85 -28.06 -19.22
CA ILE A 243 5.53 -27.90 -18.59
C ILE A 243 4.70 -26.83 -19.29
N TYR A 244 5.34 -25.74 -19.74
CA TYR A 244 4.64 -24.68 -20.45
C TYR A 244 4.08 -25.18 -21.79
N ASP A 245 4.89 -25.90 -22.57
CA ASP A 245 4.47 -26.51 -23.83
C ASP A 245 3.38 -27.58 -23.62
N SER A 246 3.55 -28.44 -22.60
CA SER A 246 2.57 -29.44 -22.18
C SER A 246 1.22 -28.82 -21.80
N MET A 247 1.21 -27.72 -21.04
CA MET A 247 -0.01 -26.98 -20.67
C MET A 247 -0.69 -26.37 -21.90
N VAL A 248 0.07 -25.83 -22.84
CA VAL A 248 -0.47 -25.26 -24.10
C VAL A 248 -1.07 -26.36 -24.99
N LYS A 249 -0.45 -27.55 -25.02
CA LYS A 249 -0.93 -28.72 -25.77
C LYS A 249 -2.04 -29.50 -25.07
N GLY A 250 -2.33 -29.21 -23.80
CA GLY A 250 -3.33 -29.92 -22.98
C GLY A 250 -2.89 -31.29 -22.47
N THR A 251 -1.63 -31.67 -22.68
CA THR A 251 -1.03 -32.91 -22.18
C THR A 251 -0.31 -32.60 -20.87
N ASN A 252 -1.02 -32.62 -19.74
CA ASN A 252 -0.52 -32.19 -18.43
C ASN A 252 0.49 -33.18 -17.80
N THR A 253 1.63 -33.40 -18.45
CA THR A 253 2.72 -34.26 -17.96
C THR A 253 3.74 -33.46 -17.16
N LEU A 254 4.10 -33.96 -15.96
CA LEU A 254 5.13 -33.39 -15.11
C LEU A 254 6.37 -34.29 -15.12
N GLU A 255 7.47 -33.78 -15.67
CA GLU A 255 8.80 -34.38 -15.56
C GLU A 255 9.69 -33.41 -14.79
N ALA A 256 10.06 -33.74 -13.56
CA ALA A 256 10.92 -32.91 -12.72
C ALA A 256 12.39 -33.35 -12.84
N GLY A 257 13.27 -32.41 -13.17
CA GLY A 257 14.71 -32.59 -13.18
C GLY A 257 15.38 -32.21 -11.86
N MET A 258 16.72 -32.20 -11.88
CA MET A 258 17.52 -31.69 -10.75
C MET A 258 17.55 -30.15 -10.77
N PRO A 259 17.29 -29.49 -9.64
CA PRO A 259 17.41 -28.04 -9.51
C PRO A 259 18.81 -27.52 -9.84
N VAL A 260 18.90 -26.44 -10.63
CA VAL A 260 20.19 -25.81 -10.98
C VAL A 260 20.93 -25.30 -9.75
N VAL A 261 20.22 -24.86 -8.70
CA VAL A 261 20.87 -24.41 -7.45
C VAL A 261 21.66 -25.52 -6.77
N PHE A 262 21.22 -26.77 -6.89
CA PHE A 262 21.96 -27.89 -6.33
C PHE A 262 23.29 -28.12 -7.06
N ASP A 263 23.29 -27.98 -8.39
CA ASP A 263 24.53 -28.04 -9.17
C ASP A 263 25.48 -26.89 -8.79
N VAL A 264 24.95 -25.68 -8.63
CA VAL A 264 25.76 -24.53 -8.17
C VAL A 264 26.40 -24.83 -6.81
N LEU A 265 25.63 -25.38 -5.86
CA LEU A 265 26.15 -25.80 -4.55
C LEU A 265 27.27 -26.84 -4.68
N CYS A 266 27.10 -27.87 -5.52
CA CYS A 266 28.14 -28.85 -5.77
C CYS A 266 29.42 -28.23 -6.34
N HIS A 267 29.31 -27.25 -7.24
CA HIS A 267 30.46 -26.53 -7.78
C HIS A 267 31.15 -25.65 -6.74
N GLU A 268 30.39 -24.99 -5.86
CA GLU A 268 30.94 -24.22 -4.75
C GLU A 268 31.73 -25.10 -3.76
N ILE A 269 31.19 -26.28 -3.41
CA ILE A 269 31.88 -27.26 -2.56
C ILE A 269 33.19 -27.74 -3.21
N ARG A 270 33.17 -28.03 -4.53
CA ARG A 270 34.39 -28.39 -5.28
C ARG A 270 35.40 -27.25 -5.32
N GLY A 271 34.94 -26.00 -5.39
CA GLY A 271 35.79 -24.81 -5.30
C GLY A 271 36.56 -24.71 -3.97
N LEU A 272 36.05 -25.31 -2.90
CA LEU A 272 36.75 -25.41 -1.60
C LEU A 272 37.80 -26.53 -1.56
N GLY A 273 38.00 -27.27 -2.66
CA GLY A 273 38.90 -28.42 -2.71
C GLY A 273 38.31 -29.71 -2.15
N MET A 274 36.99 -29.77 -1.94
CA MET A 274 36.29 -30.98 -1.51
C MET A 274 35.76 -31.76 -2.72
N ASN A 275 35.97 -33.08 -2.77
CA ASN A 275 35.42 -33.91 -3.83
C ASN A 275 34.01 -34.38 -3.48
N ILE A 276 33.01 -34.02 -4.31
CA ILE A 276 31.62 -34.48 -4.19
C ILE A 276 31.16 -35.10 -5.51
N THR A 277 30.66 -36.34 -5.44
CA THR A 277 30.12 -37.11 -6.56
C THR A 277 28.73 -37.62 -6.20
N LEU A 278 27.81 -37.58 -7.17
CA LEU A 278 26.45 -38.09 -6.99
C LEU A 278 26.42 -39.54 -7.47
N GLU A 279 26.27 -40.48 -6.53
CA GLU A 279 26.15 -41.90 -6.83
C GLU A 279 24.70 -42.34 -6.63
N LYS A 280 24.14 -43.03 -7.63
CA LYS A 280 22.89 -43.78 -7.43
C LYS A 280 23.25 -45.09 -6.78
N GLN A 281 22.68 -45.36 -5.61
CA GLN A 281 22.84 -46.66 -4.96
C GLN A 281 22.23 -47.73 -5.89
N GLN A 282 23.08 -48.57 -6.46
CA GLN A 282 22.60 -49.80 -7.08
C GLN A 282 22.20 -50.73 -5.93
N LEU A 283 20.89 -50.91 -5.73
CA LEU A 283 20.39 -52.01 -4.94
C LEU A 283 20.81 -53.29 -5.67
N GLU A 284 21.92 -53.89 -5.25
CA GLU A 284 22.29 -55.24 -5.68
C GLU A 284 21.13 -56.17 -5.31
N GLY A 285 20.51 -56.77 -6.33
CA GLY A 285 19.50 -57.78 -6.17
C GLY A 285 20.09 -59.02 -5.50
N GLY A 286 20.09 -59.03 -4.18
CA GLY A 286 20.13 -60.25 -3.39
C GLY A 286 18.74 -60.86 -3.36
N SER A 287 18.54 -61.93 -4.12
CA SER A 287 17.43 -62.87 -3.94
C SER A 287 17.34 -63.26 -2.47
N LEU A 288 16.20 -62.97 -1.83
CA LEU A 288 15.75 -63.68 -0.64
C LEU A 288 14.57 -64.57 -1.03
N LEU A 289 14.85 -65.45 -1.99
CA LEU A 289 14.36 -66.82 -2.09
C LEU A 289 15.54 -67.69 -2.54
#